data_AF-A0A150FY60-F1
#
_entry.id   AF-A0A150FY60-F1
#
_cell.length_a   1.000
_cell.length_b   1.000
_cell.length_c   1.000
_cell.angle_alpha   90.00
_cell.angle_beta   90.00
_cell.angle_gamma   90.00
#
_symmetry.space_group_name_H-M   'P 1'
#
loop_
_entity.id
_entity.type
_entity.pdbx_description
1 polymer ?
#
loop_
_entity_poly.entity_id
_entity_poly.type
_entity_poly.pdbx_seq_one_letter_code
_entity_poly.pdbx_strand_id
1 'polypeptide(L)'
;MQSRYEQAYSMSQLYAAERPPPIPASEHERRRRVKDVQEVVDAGRRRGLKEDTVRSGLEALDSLLPNVLSLHRMKPSDWATVASDVDGLAERVILLRSLYPTADIFRLVFRKPKLLLQSTKRLQEDAAAIMRMLASSPAPCAILEATPDLLDPLCLSRCLASLAATYPGQDPVALLQAHPDILANSGSEAAVELTAEYGELSTKD
;
A
#
# COMPACT_ATOMS: atom_id res chain seq x y z
N MET A 1 41.49 53.17 -20.88
CA MET A 1 41.48 51.79 -20.35
C MET A 1 40.43 51.71 -19.26
N GLN A 2 39.20 51.29 -19.59
CA GLN A 2 38.14 51.10 -18.60
C GLN A 2 38.31 49.70 -17.98
N SER A 3 38.47 49.69 -16.65
CA SER A 3 38.60 48.49 -15.82
C SER A 3 37.37 47.60 -15.96
N ARG A 4 37.57 46.36 -16.40
CA ARG A 4 36.51 45.34 -16.49
C ARG A 4 36.20 44.82 -15.09
N TYR A 5 35.03 45.19 -14.58
CA TYR A 5 34.15 44.39 -13.72
C TYR A 5 34.83 43.50 -12.64
N GLU A 6 35.03 44.05 -11.46
CA GLU A 6 34.91 43.27 -10.22
C GLU A 6 33.41 43.02 -9.97
N GLN A 7 32.86 41.98 -10.58
CA GLN A 7 31.57 41.46 -10.16
C GLN A 7 31.77 40.75 -8.81
N ALA A 8 31.40 41.43 -7.73
CA ALA A 8 31.28 40.80 -6.42
C ALA A 8 30.16 39.75 -6.48
N TYR A 9 30.55 38.48 -6.66
CA TYR A 9 29.63 37.36 -6.52
C TYR A 9 29.14 37.29 -5.07
N SER A 10 27.84 37.23 -4.88
CA SER A 10 27.26 36.96 -3.55
C SER A 10 27.65 35.55 -3.09
N MET A 11 27.80 35.34 -1.77
CA MET A 11 28.10 34.02 -1.20
C MET A 11 27.17 32.91 -1.71
N SER A 12 25.89 33.22 -1.96
CA SER A 12 24.92 32.27 -2.52
C SER A 12 25.19 31.87 -3.97
N GLN A 13 25.83 32.74 -4.78
CA GLN A 13 26.23 32.43 -6.16
C GLN A 13 27.45 31.52 -6.21
N LEU A 14 28.38 31.65 -5.25
CA LEU A 14 29.52 30.74 -5.11
C LEU A 14 29.06 29.31 -4.74
N TYR A 15 28.00 29.16 -3.93
CA TYR A 15 27.41 27.85 -3.62
C TYR A 15 26.45 27.31 -4.69
N ALA A 16 26.05 28.11 -5.68
CA ALA A 16 25.19 27.67 -6.77
C ALA A 16 25.99 27.10 -7.96
N ALA A 17 27.23 27.55 -8.16
CA ALA A 17 28.08 27.16 -9.28
C ALA A 17 28.53 25.68 -9.25
N GLU A 18 28.58 25.07 -8.05
CA GLU A 18 29.03 23.68 -7.87
C GLU A 18 27.91 22.70 -7.48
N ARG A 19 26.64 23.13 -7.49
CA ARG A 19 25.56 22.17 -7.23
C ARG A 19 25.46 21.21 -8.42
N PRO A 20 25.67 19.89 -8.22
CA PRO A 20 25.39 18.94 -9.28
C PRO A 20 23.94 19.11 -9.72
N PRO A 21 23.65 18.93 -11.02
CA PRO A 21 22.30 19.11 -11.54
C PRO A 21 21.32 18.25 -10.72
N PRO A 22 20.11 18.75 -10.44
CA PRO A 22 19.11 17.98 -9.74
C PRO A 22 18.90 16.66 -10.46
N ILE A 23 19.10 15.55 -9.74
CA ILE A 23 18.94 14.20 -10.30
C ILE A 23 17.51 14.11 -10.84
N PRO A 24 17.30 13.61 -12.07
CA PRO A 24 15.97 13.46 -12.63
C PRO A 24 15.08 12.59 -11.73
N ALA A 25 13.79 12.91 -11.62
CA ALA A 25 12.84 12.14 -10.82
C ALA A 25 12.86 10.63 -11.18
N SER A 26 13.03 10.32 -12.46
CA SER A 26 13.17 8.94 -12.98
C SER A 26 14.40 8.20 -12.46
N GLU A 27 15.52 8.90 -12.22
CA GLU A 27 16.72 8.30 -11.65
C GLU A 27 16.57 8.08 -10.14
N HIS A 28 15.91 9.00 -9.43
CA HIS A 28 15.57 8.82 -8.02
C HIS A 28 14.66 7.60 -7.80
N GLU A 29 13.62 7.45 -8.62
CA GLU A 29 12.71 6.31 -8.58
C GLU A 29 13.46 5.00 -8.85
N ARG A 30 14.35 4.98 -9.85
CA ARG A 30 15.18 3.80 -10.15
C ARG A 30 16.09 3.43 -8.97
N ARG A 31 16.76 4.41 -8.35
CA ARG A 31 17.63 4.16 -7.18
C ARG A 31 16.84 3.64 -5.99
N ARG A 32 15.65 4.22 -5.74
CA ARG A 32 14.75 3.77 -4.67
C ARG A 32 14.31 2.33 -4.92
N ARG A 33 13.91 2.00 -6.15
CA ARG A 33 13.49 0.64 -6.50
C ARG A 33 14.59 -0.39 -6.30
N VAL A 34 15.83 -0.09 -6.69
CA VAL A 34 16.98 -0.98 -6.45
C VAL A 34 17.20 -1.19 -4.95
N LYS A 35 17.10 -0.12 -4.14
CA LYS A 35 17.21 -0.19 -2.68
C LYS A 35 16.10 -1.05 -2.08
N ASP A 36 14.86 -0.81 -2.48
CA ASP A 36 13.69 -1.54 -1.96
C ASP A 36 13.79 -3.04 -2.28
N VAL A 37 14.20 -3.41 -3.49
CA VAL A 37 14.47 -4.80 -3.88
C VAL A 37 15.56 -5.42 -2.99
N GLN A 38 16.66 -4.70 -2.75
CA GLN A 38 17.74 -5.18 -1.90
C GLN A 38 17.27 -5.40 -0.44
N GLU A 39 16.47 -4.49 0.10
CA GLU A 39 15.90 -4.63 1.45
C GLU A 39 15.00 -5.87 1.56
N VAL A 40 14.21 -6.19 0.53
CA VAL A 40 13.39 -7.41 0.48
C VAL A 40 14.26 -8.67 0.41
N VAL A 41 15.28 -8.67 -0.44
CA VAL A 41 16.23 -9.80 -0.56
C VAL A 41 16.94 -10.07 0.76
N ASP A 42 17.46 -9.02 1.41
CA ASP A 42 18.12 -9.15 2.71
C ASP A 42 17.17 -9.67 3.80
N ALA A 43 15.91 -9.23 3.80
CA ALA A 43 14.89 -9.73 4.71
C ALA A 43 14.54 -11.20 4.44
N GLY A 44 14.47 -11.61 3.17
CA GLY A 44 14.28 -13.01 2.76
C GLY A 44 15.44 -13.90 3.22
N ARG A 45 16.69 -13.46 3.03
CA ARG A 45 17.89 -14.19 3.48
C ARG A 45 17.89 -14.41 4.99
N ARG A 46 17.51 -13.39 5.78
CA ARG A 46 17.37 -13.52 7.25
C ARG A 46 16.34 -14.58 7.67
N ARG A 47 15.40 -14.92 6.79
CA ARG A 47 14.38 -15.97 7.00
C ARG A 47 14.74 -17.32 6.36
N GLY A 48 15.95 -17.46 5.82
CA GLY A 48 16.42 -18.69 5.18
C GLY A 48 15.96 -18.89 3.74
N LEU A 49 15.38 -17.87 3.10
CA LEU A 49 15.03 -17.93 1.67
C LEU A 49 16.28 -17.72 0.82
N LYS A 50 16.35 -18.41 -0.33
CA LYS A 50 17.44 -18.23 -1.31
C LYS A 50 17.27 -16.88 -2.02
N GLU A 51 18.35 -16.13 -2.13
CA GLU A 51 18.35 -14.82 -2.80
C GLU A 51 17.83 -14.89 -4.23
N ASP A 52 18.32 -15.85 -5.03
CA ASP A 52 17.92 -15.99 -6.44
C ASP A 52 16.40 -16.23 -6.59
N THR A 53 15.81 -16.99 -5.67
CA THR A 53 14.37 -17.25 -5.63
C THR A 53 13.59 -15.98 -5.36
N VAL A 54 14.01 -15.19 -4.36
CA VAL A 54 13.34 -13.92 -4.01
C VAL A 54 13.49 -12.91 -5.14
N ARG A 55 14.67 -12.80 -5.76
CA ARG A 55 14.92 -11.86 -6.86
C ARG A 55 14.11 -12.21 -8.10
N SER A 56 14.16 -13.47 -8.54
CA SER A 56 13.36 -13.94 -9.68
C SER A 56 11.86 -13.80 -9.41
N GLY A 57 11.44 -14.05 -8.17
CA GLY A 57 10.06 -13.86 -7.74
C GLY A 57 9.60 -12.40 -7.77
N LEU A 58 10.46 -11.46 -7.38
CA LEU A 58 10.18 -10.02 -7.47
C LEU A 58 10.10 -9.54 -8.92
N GLU A 59 10.92 -10.09 -9.83
CA GLU A 59 10.83 -9.81 -11.25
C GLU A 59 9.52 -10.33 -11.86
N ALA A 60 9.13 -11.57 -11.52
CA ALA A 60 7.85 -12.13 -11.93
C ALA A 60 6.66 -11.34 -11.36
N LEU A 61 6.74 -10.94 -10.08
CA LEU A 61 5.76 -10.09 -9.43
C LEU A 61 5.59 -8.75 -10.16
N ASP A 62 6.67 -8.10 -10.58
CA ASP A 62 6.58 -6.83 -11.32
C ASP A 62 6.01 -7.04 -12.74
N SER A 63 6.28 -8.19 -13.37
CA SER A 63 5.65 -8.53 -14.65
C SER A 63 4.14 -8.77 -14.50
N LEU A 64 3.69 -9.35 -13.38
CA LEU A 64 2.28 -9.61 -13.12
C LEU A 64 1.54 -8.37 -12.61
N LEU A 65 2.17 -7.62 -11.70
CA LEU A 65 1.61 -6.47 -11.01
C LEU A 65 2.66 -5.33 -11.05
N PRO A 66 2.69 -4.56 -12.15
CA PRO A 66 3.71 -3.53 -12.34
C PRO A 66 3.72 -2.49 -11.21
N ASN A 67 4.91 -2.20 -10.69
CA ASN A 67 5.13 -1.22 -9.63
C ASN A 67 4.38 -1.51 -8.31
N VAL A 68 4.01 -2.77 -8.05
CA VAL A 68 3.28 -3.14 -6.83
C VAL A 68 4.16 -3.08 -5.57
N LEU A 69 5.47 -3.26 -5.73
CA LEU A 69 6.42 -3.27 -4.61
C LEU A 69 6.43 -1.89 -3.94
N SER A 70 6.09 -1.87 -2.66
CA SER A 70 6.04 -0.65 -1.87
C SER A 70 6.28 -0.97 -0.40
N LEU A 71 7.41 -0.52 0.13
CA LEU A 71 7.81 -0.78 1.52
C LEU A 71 7.02 0.03 2.55
N HIS A 72 6.29 1.08 2.12
CA HIS A 72 5.40 1.85 3.00
C HIS A 72 4.08 1.15 3.30
N ARG A 73 3.64 0.21 2.46
CA ARG A 73 2.36 -0.52 2.64
C ARG A 73 2.54 -1.93 3.20
N MET A 74 3.71 -2.53 2.98
CA MET A 74 4.00 -3.88 3.44
C MET A 74 5.49 -4.03 3.70
N LYS A 75 5.83 -4.69 4.82
CA LYS A 75 7.21 -4.82 5.27
C LYS A 75 8.03 -5.70 4.31
N PRO A 76 9.36 -5.52 4.25
CA PRO A 76 10.22 -6.29 3.33
C PRO A 76 10.11 -7.80 3.49
N SER A 77 9.96 -8.32 4.72
CA SER A 77 9.86 -9.75 4.99
C SER A 77 8.58 -10.41 4.48
N ASP A 78 7.49 -9.64 4.39
CA ASP A 78 6.23 -10.09 3.81
C ASP A 78 6.32 -10.11 2.28
N TRP A 79 6.92 -9.08 1.68
CA TRP A 79 7.24 -9.07 0.25
C TRP A 79 8.12 -10.25 -0.15
N ALA A 80 9.11 -10.61 0.68
CA ALA A 80 9.95 -11.79 0.43
C ALA A 80 9.13 -13.10 0.48
N THR A 81 8.10 -13.16 1.32
CA THR A 81 7.19 -14.32 1.41
C THR A 81 6.37 -14.44 0.13
N VAL A 82 5.78 -13.33 -0.32
CA VAL A 82 5.00 -13.28 -1.58
C VAL A 82 5.89 -13.63 -2.77
N ALA A 83 7.09 -13.05 -2.84
CA ALA A 83 8.03 -13.31 -3.93
C ALA A 83 8.50 -14.77 -3.97
N SER A 84 8.53 -15.48 -2.83
CA SER A 84 8.91 -16.89 -2.80
C SER A 84 7.83 -17.85 -3.31
N ASP A 85 6.59 -17.38 -3.51
CA ASP A 85 5.42 -18.17 -3.94
C ASP A 85 4.69 -17.47 -5.11
N VAL A 86 5.33 -17.44 -6.28
CA VAL A 86 4.80 -16.77 -7.48
C VAL A 86 3.55 -17.47 -8.02
N ASP A 87 3.52 -18.80 -7.99
CA ASP A 87 2.36 -19.57 -8.47
C ASP A 87 1.13 -19.30 -7.60
N GLY A 88 1.28 -19.36 -6.27
CA GLY A 88 0.20 -19.02 -5.35
C GLY A 88 -0.21 -17.55 -5.45
N LEU A 89 0.72 -16.64 -5.76
CA LEU A 89 0.39 -15.23 -6.05
C LEU A 89 -0.55 -15.12 -7.26
N ALA A 90 -0.22 -15.77 -8.38
CA ALA A 90 -1.05 -15.75 -9.57
C ALA A 90 -2.45 -16.33 -9.29
N GLU A 91 -2.52 -17.44 -8.55
CA GLU A 91 -3.78 -18.04 -8.10
C GLU A 91 -4.62 -17.04 -7.28
N ARG A 92 -4.01 -16.35 -6.30
CA ARG A 92 -4.69 -15.33 -5.46
C ARG A 92 -5.22 -14.17 -6.30
N VAL A 93 -4.46 -13.70 -7.30
CA VAL A 93 -4.89 -12.59 -8.19
C VAL A 93 -6.08 -13.01 -9.06
N ILE A 94 -6.03 -14.22 -9.63
CA ILE A 94 -7.14 -14.79 -10.42
C ILE A 94 -8.38 -14.97 -9.52
N LEU A 95 -8.18 -15.49 -8.31
CA LEU A 95 -9.25 -15.66 -7.33
C LEU A 95 -9.88 -14.31 -6.96
N LEU A 96 -9.09 -13.29 -6.64
CA LEU A 96 -9.58 -11.93 -6.36
C LEU A 96 -10.43 -11.38 -7.52
N ARG A 97 -10.01 -11.62 -8.76
CA ARG A 97 -10.80 -11.24 -9.95
C ARG A 97 -12.12 -11.98 -10.04
N SER A 98 -12.18 -13.25 -9.64
CA SER A 98 -13.44 -14.00 -9.61
C SER A 98 -14.38 -13.55 -8.48
N LEU A 99 -13.82 -13.17 -7.32
CA LEU A 99 -14.59 -12.71 -6.16
C LEU A 99 -15.12 -11.28 -6.33
N TYR A 100 -14.36 -10.42 -7.02
CA TYR A 100 -14.70 -9.02 -7.27
C TYR A 100 -14.64 -8.71 -8.78
N PRO A 101 -15.60 -9.22 -9.58
CA PRO A 101 -15.49 -9.26 -11.04
C PRO A 101 -15.50 -7.88 -11.71
N THR A 102 -16.13 -6.89 -11.10
CA THR A 102 -16.15 -5.52 -11.63
C THR A 102 -15.09 -4.62 -11.00
N ALA A 103 -14.28 -5.15 -10.08
CA ALA A 103 -13.24 -4.37 -9.41
C ALA A 103 -11.93 -4.33 -10.20
N ASP A 104 -11.22 -3.20 -10.16
CA ASP A 104 -9.81 -3.07 -10.54
C ASP A 104 -8.92 -3.72 -9.47
N ILE A 105 -8.64 -5.01 -9.68
CA ILE A 105 -7.82 -5.83 -8.77
C ILE A 105 -6.40 -5.28 -8.66
N PHE A 106 -5.83 -4.73 -9.73
CA PHE A 106 -4.47 -4.17 -9.68
C PHE A 106 -4.42 -2.99 -8.73
N ARG A 107 -5.40 -2.08 -8.84
CA ARG A 107 -5.51 -0.93 -7.95
C ARG A 107 -5.78 -1.35 -6.51
N LEU A 108 -6.64 -2.35 -6.29
CA LEU A 108 -6.92 -2.90 -4.96
C LEU A 108 -5.67 -3.49 -4.31
N VAL A 109 -4.97 -4.37 -5.02
CA VAL A 109 -3.74 -5.01 -4.53
C VAL A 109 -2.63 -3.98 -4.32
N PHE A 110 -2.50 -3.00 -5.21
CA PHE A 110 -1.55 -1.90 -5.04
C PHE A 110 -1.81 -1.16 -3.74
N ARG A 111 -3.08 -0.81 -3.44
CA ARG A 111 -3.44 -0.09 -2.22
C ARG A 111 -3.38 -0.95 -0.96
N LYS A 112 -3.71 -2.24 -1.04
CA LYS A 112 -3.71 -3.20 0.08
C LYS A 112 -2.94 -4.48 -0.29
N PRO A 113 -1.60 -4.42 -0.39
CA PRO A 113 -0.79 -5.55 -0.84
C PRO A 113 -0.79 -6.74 0.12
N LYS A 114 -1.16 -6.52 1.39
CA LYS A 114 -1.31 -7.59 2.40
C LYS A 114 -2.36 -8.64 2.01
N LEU A 115 -3.26 -8.36 1.06
CA LEU A 115 -4.18 -9.36 0.50
C LEU A 115 -3.42 -10.55 -0.11
N LEU A 116 -2.22 -10.32 -0.64
CA LEU A 116 -1.39 -11.35 -1.25
C LEU A 116 -0.79 -12.35 -0.24
N LEU A 117 -0.82 -12.00 1.05
CA LEU A 117 -0.37 -12.89 2.13
C LEU A 117 -1.48 -13.83 2.63
N GLN A 118 -2.73 -13.56 2.26
CA GLN A 118 -3.86 -14.37 2.72
C GLN A 118 -3.90 -15.70 1.97
N SER A 119 -4.40 -16.74 2.64
CA SER A 119 -4.71 -17.99 1.96
C SER A 119 -5.92 -17.81 1.04
N THR A 120 -5.99 -18.60 -0.03
CA THR A 120 -7.12 -18.60 -0.97
C THR A 120 -8.45 -18.87 -0.26
N LYS A 121 -8.46 -19.82 0.68
CA LYS A 121 -9.61 -20.10 1.55
C LYS A 121 -10.06 -18.87 2.34
N ARG A 122 -9.11 -18.15 2.96
CA ARG A 122 -9.44 -16.95 3.74
C ARG A 122 -9.99 -15.83 2.85
N LEU A 123 -9.41 -15.63 1.66
CA LEU A 123 -9.91 -14.67 0.68
C LEU A 123 -11.36 -14.94 0.29
N GLN A 124 -11.71 -16.21 0.07
CA GLN A 124 -13.10 -16.63 -0.25
C GLN A 124 -14.06 -16.36 0.91
N GLU A 125 -13.68 -16.75 2.13
CA GLU A 125 -14.49 -16.54 3.33
C GLU A 125 -14.74 -15.04 3.59
N ASP A 126 -13.68 -14.23 3.52
CA ASP A 126 -13.75 -12.79 3.73
C ASP A 126 -14.61 -12.13 2.64
N ALA A 127 -14.41 -12.49 1.37
CA ALA A 127 -15.22 -11.97 0.26
C ALA A 127 -16.70 -12.34 0.40
N ALA A 128 -17.02 -13.58 0.77
CA ALA A 128 -18.40 -13.99 1.00
C ALA A 128 -19.05 -13.23 2.17
N ALA A 129 -18.30 -12.89 3.21
CA ALA A 129 -18.80 -12.05 4.30
C ALA A 129 -19.02 -10.59 3.85
N ILE A 130 -18.04 -10.01 3.16
CA ILE A 130 -18.10 -8.64 2.62
C ILE A 130 -19.28 -8.47 1.66
N MET A 131 -19.43 -9.37 0.69
CA MET A 131 -20.48 -9.28 -0.32
C MET A 131 -21.87 -9.47 0.29
N ARG A 132 -22.01 -10.24 1.38
CA ARG A 132 -23.27 -10.32 2.14
C ARG A 132 -23.59 -9.01 2.86
N MET A 133 -22.60 -8.36 3.47
CA MET A 133 -22.80 -7.07 4.14
C MET A 133 -23.12 -5.94 3.16
N LEU A 134 -22.59 -6.01 1.92
CA LEU A 134 -22.86 -5.05 0.86
C LEU A 134 -23.98 -5.48 -0.09
N ALA A 135 -24.79 -6.49 0.25
CA ALA A 135 -25.79 -7.07 -0.64
C ALA A 135 -26.88 -6.07 -1.07
N SER A 136 -27.15 -5.03 -0.29
CA SER A 136 -28.09 -3.95 -0.64
C SER A 136 -27.50 -2.94 -1.63
N SER A 137 -26.18 -2.94 -1.85
CA SER A 137 -25.54 -2.05 -2.81
C SER A 137 -25.67 -2.59 -4.24
N PRO A 138 -26.12 -1.79 -5.22
CA PRO A 138 -26.06 -2.16 -6.63
C PRO A 138 -24.62 -2.24 -7.20
N ALA A 139 -23.62 -1.68 -6.51
CA ALA A 139 -22.23 -1.62 -6.98
C ALA A 139 -21.21 -1.85 -5.84
N PRO A 140 -21.22 -3.03 -5.18
CA PRO A 140 -20.39 -3.29 -4.01
C PRO A 140 -18.88 -3.20 -4.30
N CYS A 141 -18.45 -3.60 -5.50
CA CYS A 141 -17.05 -3.51 -5.91
C CYS A 141 -16.55 -2.06 -5.99
N ALA A 142 -17.39 -1.10 -6.38
CA ALA A 142 -17.00 0.30 -6.47
C ALA A 142 -16.70 0.90 -5.08
N ILE A 143 -17.44 0.47 -4.06
CA ILE A 143 -17.19 0.83 -2.65
C ILE A 143 -15.80 0.33 -2.23
N LEU A 144 -15.50 -0.93 -2.54
CA LEU A 144 -14.23 -1.57 -2.16
C LEU A 144 -13.03 -0.95 -2.88
N GLU A 145 -13.19 -0.54 -4.15
CA GLU A 145 -12.15 0.19 -4.88
C GLU A 145 -11.84 1.57 -4.28
N ALA A 146 -12.89 2.29 -3.91
CA ALA A 146 -12.77 3.60 -3.29
C ALA A 146 -12.06 3.49 -1.94
N THR A 147 -12.45 2.48 -1.14
CA THR A 147 -11.93 2.25 0.22
C THR A 147 -11.46 0.79 0.41
N PRO A 148 -10.23 0.45 -0.03
CA PRO A 148 -9.70 -0.92 0.06
C PRO A 148 -9.52 -1.45 1.47
N ASP A 149 -9.46 -0.59 2.48
CA ASP A 149 -9.38 -1.01 3.89
C ASP A 149 -10.59 -1.85 4.31
N LEU A 150 -11.74 -1.65 3.64
CA LEU A 150 -12.97 -2.42 3.82
C LEU A 150 -12.91 -3.85 3.26
N LEU A 151 -11.81 -4.22 2.58
CA LEU A 151 -11.47 -5.63 2.26
C LEU A 151 -10.98 -6.36 3.53
N ASP A 152 -11.71 -6.20 4.62
CA ASP A 152 -11.62 -6.93 5.88
C ASP A 152 -13.04 -6.91 6.47
N PRO A 153 -13.69 -8.07 6.65
CA PRO A 153 -15.05 -8.13 7.16
C PRO A 153 -15.22 -7.45 8.53
N LEU A 154 -14.20 -7.49 9.39
CA LEU A 154 -14.28 -6.88 10.71
C LEU A 154 -14.27 -5.35 10.59
N CYS A 155 -13.39 -4.79 9.77
CA CYS A 155 -13.36 -3.34 9.50
C CYS A 155 -14.67 -2.87 8.87
N LEU A 156 -15.21 -3.60 7.88
CA LEU A 156 -16.47 -3.25 7.24
C LEU A 156 -17.65 -3.31 8.22
N SER A 157 -17.75 -4.35 9.05
CA SER A 157 -18.84 -4.45 10.03
C SER A 157 -18.81 -3.30 11.05
N ARG A 158 -17.63 -2.95 11.57
CA ARG A 158 -17.44 -1.80 12.49
C ARG A 158 -17.79 -0.48 11.83
N CYS A 159 -17.36 -0.29 10.58
CA CYS A 159 -17.69 0.87 9.76
C CYS A 159 -19.21 1.02 9.60
N LEU A 160 -19.92 -0.03 9.17
CA LEU A 160 -21.37 0.02 8.99
C LEU A 160 -22.11 0.26 10.31
N ALA A 161 -21.65 -0.34 11.41
CA ALA A 161 -22.22 -0.10 12.74
C ALA A 161 -22.03 1.35 13.19
N SER A 162 -20.84 1.93 12.96
CA SER A 162 -20.55 3.33 13.25
C SER A 162 -21.44 4.27 12.43
N LEU A 163 -21.56 4.03 11.11
CA LEU A 163 -22.45 4.81 10.25
C LEU A 163 -23.91 4.74 10.69
N ALA A 164 -24.40 3.56 11.06
CA ALA A 164 -25.77 3.39 11.55
C ALA A 164 -26.02 4.15 12.87
N ALA A 165 -25.01 4.23 13.74
CA ALA A 165 -25.09 4.99 14.98
C ALA A 165 -25.04 6.51 14.75
N THR A 166 -24.19 6.97 13.83
CA THR A 166 -24.05 8.40 13.51
C THR A 166 -25.21 8.94 12.68
N TYR A 167 -25.78 8.13 11.79
CA TYR A 167 -26.86 8.53 10.88
C TYR A 167 -28.11 7.65 11.07
N PRO A 168 -28.80 7.77 12.21
CA PRO A 168 -29.98 6.95 12.49
C PRO A 168 -31.08 7.18 11.44
N GLY A 169 -31.70 6.09 10.98
CA GLY A 169 -32.78 6.12 9.99
C GLY A 169 -32.32 6.13 8.53
N GLN A 170 -31.01 6.18 8.26
CA GLN A 170 -30.44 6.01 6.93
C GLN A 170 -29.82 4.62 6.76
N ASP A 171 -29.82 4.09 5.53
CA ASP A 171 -29.12 2.84 5.24
C ASP A 171 -27.60 3.11 5.19
N PRO A 172 -26.80 2.51 6.09
CA PRO A 172 -25.34 2.72 6.14
C PRO A 172 -24.64 2.29 4.85
N VAL A 173 -25.15 1.28 4.12
CA VAL A 173 -24.56 0.83 2.86
C VAL A 173 -24.80 1.86 1.75
N ALA A 174 -26.02 2.39 1.67
CA ALA A 174 -26.35 3.46 0.72
C ALA A 174 -25.53 4.74 0.99
N LEU A 175 -25.35 5.11 2.26
CA LEU A 175 -24.48 6.22 2.68
C LEU A 175 -23.03 6.00 2.25
N LEU A 176 -22.49 4.82 2.50
CA LEU A 176 -21.13 4.47 2.13
C LEU A 176 -20.92 4.48 0.60
N GLN A 177 -21.95 4.11 -0.16
CA GLN A 177 -21.90 4.18 -1.62
C GLN A 177 -21.92 5.61 -2.14
N ALA A 178 -22.73 6.48 -1.55
CA ALA A 178 -22.81 7.89 -1.94
C ALA A 178 -21.55 8.68 -1.53
N HIS A 179 -20.96 8.33 -0.39
CA HIS A 179 -19.83 9.04 0.20
C HIS A 179 -18.77 8.05 0.72
N PRO A 180 -17.97 7.39 -0.14
CA PRO A 180 -16.96 6.42 0.29
C PRO A 180 -15.88 7.01 1.24
N ASP A 181 -15.62 8.30 1.07
CA ASP A 181 -14.64 9.11 1.81
C ASP A 181 -15.15 9.57 3.20
N ILE A 182 -16.40 9.26 3.56
CA ILE A 182 -16.95 9.52 4.90
C ILE A 182 -16.08 8.89 6.00
N LEU A 183 -15.39 7.79 5.66
CA LEU A 183 -14.51 7.03 6.56
C LEU A 183 -13.16 7.69 6.82
N ALA A 184 -12.70 8.56 5.92
CA ALA A 184 -11.49 9.34 6.14
C ALA A 184 -11.73 10.44 7.19
N ASN A 185 -12.96 10.95 7.28
CA ASN A 185 -13.34 12.05 8.18
C ASN A 185 -13.86 11.57 9.53
N SER A 186 -14.43 10.37 9.61
CA SER A 186 -15.05 9.84 10.82
C SER A 186 -14.06 9.27 11.86
N GLY A 187 -12.77 9.59 11.75
CA GLY A 187 -11.75 9.14 12.71
C GLY A 187 -11.60 7.62 12.71
N SER A 188 -11.06 7.07 11.64
CA SER A 188 -10.71 5.64 11.59
C SER A 188 -9.74 5.28 12.72
N GLU A 189 -10.24 4.52 13.70
CA GLU A 189 -9.43 3.85 14.75
C GLU A 189 -8.35 2.92 14.17
N ALA A 190 -8.33 2.67 12.85
CA ALA A 190 -7.25 1.96 12.17
C ALA A 190 -5.91 2.72 12.19
N ALA A 191 -5.91 4.02 12.52
CA ALA A 191 -4.68 4.80 12.70
C ALA A 191 -3.97 4.52 14.04
N VAL A 192 -4.62 3.84 15.01
CA VAL A 192 -4.08 3.68 16.36
C VAL A 192 -2.95 2.65 16.45
N GLU A 193 -2.78 1.77 15.46
CA GLU A 193 -1.65 0.80 15.45
C GLU A 193 -0.32 1.41 14.96
N LEU A 194 -0.30 2.64 14.43
CA LEU A 194 0.92 3.27 13.90
C LEU A 194 1.65 4.18 14.91
N THR A 195 1.10 4.38 16.11
CA THR A 195 1.65 5.30 17.12
C THR A 195 2.20 4.62 18.38
N ALA A 196 2.16 3.28 18.46
CA ALA A 196 2.61 2.54 19.65
C ALA A 196 4.12 2.23 19.71
N GLU A 197 4.95 2.80 18.83
CA GLU A 197 6.41 2.54 18.79
C GLU A 197 7.28 3.75 19.22
N TYR A 198 6.76 4.64 20.05
CA TYR A 198 7.57 5.68 20.71
C TYR A 198 7.24 5.76 22.19
N GLY A 199 7.96 4.97 23.00
CA GLY A 199 7.72 4.91 24.44
C GLY A 199 8.75 4.17 25.29
N GLU A 200 9.99 3.97 24.83
CA GLU A 200 11.10 3.63 25.74
C GLU A 200 12.27 4.57 25.47
N LEU A 201 12.10 5.81 25.91
CA LEU A 201 13.23 6.68 26.22
C LEU A 201 14.00 6.02 27.36
N SER A 202 15.15 5.45 27.01
CA SER A 202 16.26 5.16 27.91
C SER A 202 16.59 6.43 28.71
N THR A 203 15.98 6.56 29.89
CA THR A 203 16.51 7.38 30.95
C THR A 203 17.60 6.58 31.62
N LYS A 204 18.84 7.03 31.39
CA LYS A 204 20.01 6.68 32.19
C LYS A 204 19.69 6.79 33.68
N ASP A 205 20.15 5.82 34.45
CA ASP A 205 21.06 6.03 35.58
C ASP A 205 22.05 4.85 35.64
#